data_AF-A0A832ZYT6-F1
#
_entry.id   AF-A0A832ZYT6-F1
#
_cell.length_a   1.000
_cell.length_b   1.000
_cell.length_c   1.000
_cell.angle_alpha   90.00
_cell.angle_beta   90.00
_cell.angle_gamma   90.00
#
_symmetry.space_group_name_H-M   'P 1'
#
loop_
_entity.id
_entity.type
_entity.pdbx_description
1 polymer ?
#
loop_
_entity_poly.entity_id
_entity_poly.type
_entity_poly.pdbx_seq_one_letter_code
_entity_poly.pdbx_strand_id
1 'polypeptide(L)'
;GNIHRYYNKAISGEPVSYGLYVAVAGTVAWTLMNMGVNILLALVLGAAIGAFVHGVYTVSAYFGRIVGQSKSFGQPVYLDVVITHLGPIVGHGFIAIFCMLLAAYLATTMLGNPFPLPLIALIFGITVGAIGSSTGDVHYGAEREYQKYPFGGGVPVANQGDIDIKAEVGIRNGMDSSYFCSKLGGPLTGLTFGLIVFLDGWRGLVGTLLGNVIQGDVIVKSIIAIVVGVIIVTITACLNRLVEVYARKKYGPYTNR
;
A
#
# COMPACT_ATOMS: atom_id res chain seq x y z
N GLY A 1 -1.75 -27.00 1.36
CA GLY A 1 -0.85 -26.04 2.01
C GLY A 1 0.55 -26.61 1.99
N ASN A 2 1.54 -25.79 1.67
CA ASN A 2 2.93 -26.22 1.53
C ASN A 2 3.78 -25.57 2.62
N ILE A 3 4.75 -26.31 3.17
CA ILE A 3 5.73 -25.74 4.10
C ILE A 3 6.60 -24.75 3.34
N HIS A 4 6.70 -23.53 3.86
CA HIS A 4 7.36 -22.45 3.14
C HIS A 4 8.15 -21.52 4.06
N ARG A 5 9.12 -20.79 3.50
CA ARG A 5 9.93 -19.80 4.24
C ARG A 5 9.60 -18.34 3.90
N TYR A 6 8.40 -18.10 3.36
CA TYR A 6 7.94 -16.74 3.04
C TYR A 6 7.70 -15.91 4.30
N TYR A 7 8.24 -14.70 4.30
CA TYR A 7 7.88 -13.67 5.25
C TYR A 7 6.51 -13.10 4.87
N ASN A 8 5.64 -12.94 5.86
CA ASN A 8 4.21 -12.75 5.69
C ASN A 8 3.83 -11.59 4.73
N LYS A 9 3.04 -11.92 3.70
CA LYS A 9 2.44 -11.05 2.66
C LYS A 9 1.64 -9.83 3.19
N ALA A 10 0.98 -9.94 4.34
CA ALA A 10 0.04 -8.93 4.85
C ALA A 10 0.71 -7.73 5.53
N ILE A 11 1.99 -7.82 5.85
CA ILE A 11 2.63 -6.82 6.70
C ILE A 11 2.99 -5.55 5.91
N SER A 12 3.34 -5.70 4.64
CA SER A 12 3.94 -4.63 3.83
C SER A 12 2.94 -3.77 3.06
N GLY A 13 1.63 -4.06 3.10
CA GLY A 13 0.66 -3.38 2.24
C GLY A 13 -0.79 -3.40 2.71
N GLU A 14 -1.07 -3.68 3.98
CA GLU A 14 -2.45 -3.60 4.45
C GLU A 14 -2.90 -2.14 4.65
N PRO A 15 -4.06 -1.71 4.09
CA PRO A 15 -4.49 -0.31 4.13
C PRO A 15 -4.58 0.25 5.55
N VAL A 16 -5.20 -0.51 6.45
CA VAL A 16 -5.46 -0.07 7.83
C VAL A 16 -4.15 0.03 8.61
N SER A 17 -3.22 -0.92 8.39
CA SER A 17 -1.94 -0.95 9.10
C SER A 17 -1.05 0.23 8.68
N TYR A 18 -0.93 0.48 7.38
CA TYR A 18 -0.22 1.65 6.85
C TYR A 18 -0.83 2.96 7.33
N GLY A 19 -2.17 3.06 7.32
CA GLY A 19 -2.87 4.20 7.90
C GLY A 19 -2.44 4.46 9.34
N LEU A 20 -2.41 3.42 10.18
CA LEU A 20 -2.10 3.54 11.59
C LEU A 20 -0.64 3.98 11.84
N TYR A 21 0.34 3.38 11.17
CA TYR A 21 1.76 3.75 11.39
C TYR A 21 2.08 5.15 10.91
N VAL A 22 1.49 5.56 9.77
CA VAL A 22 1.68 6.91 9.23
C VAL A 22 0.94 7.95 10.10
N ALA A 23 -0.23 7.63 10.64
CA ALA A 23 -0.94 8.49 11.59
C ALA A 23 -0.20 8.66 12.92
N VAL A 24 0.40 7.58 13.45
CA VAL A 24 1.28 7.66 14.63
C VAL A 24 2.46 8.58 14.33
N ALA A 25 3.12 8.41 13.19
CA ALA A 25 4.21 9.28 12.77
C ALA A 25 3.77 10.75 12.65
N GLY A 26 2.59 10.98 12.07
CA GLY A 26 1.95 12.30 11.95
C GLY A 26 1.67 12.95 13.31
N THR A 27 1.20 12.17 14.27
CA THR A 27 0.90 12.63 15.64
C THR A 27 2.17 13.03 16.38
N VAL A 28 3.20 12.21 16.32
CA VAL A 28 4.50 12.50 16.93
C VAL A 28 5.12 13.74 16.30
N ALA A 29 5.19 13.80 14.97
CA ALA A 29 5.75 14.94 14.26
C ALA A 29 4.97 16.24 14.55
N TRP A 30 3.64 16.20 14.53
CA TRP A 30 2.79 17.34 14.90
C TRP A 30 3.10 17.84 16.31
N THR A 31 3.22 16.92 17.27
CA THR A 31 3.51 17.27 18.67
C THR A 31 4.86 17.95 18.80
N LEU A 32 5.90 17.38 18.19
CA LEU A 32 7.25 17.94 18.19
C LEU A 32 7.31 19.32 17.53
N MET A 33 6.60 19.51 16.42
CA MET A 33 6.50 20.82 15.75
C MET A 33 5.86 21.88 16.66
N ASN A 34 4.80 21.52 17.41
CA ASN A 34 4.18 22.43 18.38
C ASN A 34 5.07 22.74 19.58
N MET A 35 6.06 21.89 19.87
CA MET A 35 7.09 22.14 20.88
C MET A 35 8.27 22.99 20.35
N GLY A 36 8.21 23.45 19.09
CA GLY A 36 9.25 24.27 18.47
C GLY A 36 10.43 23.47 17.89
N VAL A 37 10.32 22.14 17.78
CA VAL A 37 11.34 21.32 17.11
C VAL A 37 11.34 21.63 15.62
N ASN A 38 12.52 21.68 15.01
CA ASN A 38 12.67 21.87 13.56
C ASN A 38 11.83 20.87 12.77
N ILE A 39 11.13 21.34 11.74
CA ILE A 39 10.19 20.54 10.93
C ILE A 39 10.84 19.27 10.39
N LEU A 40 12.01 19.36 9.76
CA LEU A 40 12.66 18.19 9.16
C LEU A 40 13.01 17.15 10.23
N LEU A 41 13.52 17.61 11.37
CA LEU A 41 13.83 16.73 12.51
C LEU A 41 12.55 16.10 13.09
N ALA A 42 11.47 16.86 13.23
CA ALA A 42 10.19 16.35 13.70
C ALA A 42 9.61 15.26 12.78
N LEU A 43 9.72 15.44 11.45
CA LEU A 43 9.29 14.44 10.47
C LEU A 43 10.15 13.18 10.54
N VAL A 44 11.48 13.31 10.64
CA VAL A 44 12.39 12.16 10.78
C VAL A 44 12.12 11.37 12.06
N LEU A 45 11.97 12.05 13.19
CA LEU A 45 11.67 11.41 14.47
C LEU A 45 10.28 10.77 14.47
N GLY A 46 9.27 11.44 13.90
CA GLY A 46 7.93 10.87 13.72
C GLY A 46 7.97 9.59 12.88
N ALA A 47 8.67 9.62 11.75
CA ALA A 47 8.83 8.45 10.89
C ALA A 47 9.60 7.31 11.58
N ALA A 48 10.60 7.62 12.41
CA ALA A 48 11.33 6.61 13.18
C ALA A 48 10.41 5.89 14.19
N ILE A 49 9.56 6.63 14.91
CA ILE A 49 8.57 6.05 15.82
C ILE A 49 7.54 5.23 15.05
N GLY A 50 7.02 5.74 13.92
CA GLY A 50 6.11 4.99 13.06
C GLY A 50 6.72 3.68 12.55
N ALA A 51 8.00 3.71 12.13
CA ALA A 51 8.73 2.53 11.67
C ALA A 51 8.94 1.50 12.79
N PHE A 52 9.15 1.95 14.03
CA PHE A 52 9.22 1.06 15.18
C PHE A 52 7.89 0.34 15.41
N VAL A 53 6.76 1.05 15.36
CA VAL A 53 5.42 0.44 15.48
C VAL A 53 5.18 -0.56 14.34
N HIS A 54 5.58 -0.20 13.12
CA HIS A 54 5.54 -1.11 11.97
C HIS A 54 6.36 -2.39 12.22
N GLY A 55 7.57 -2.27 12.77
CA GLY A 55 8.42 -3.40 13.14
C GLY A 55 7.80 -4.32 14.19
N VAL A 56 7.18 -3.77 15.23
CA VAL A 56 6.47 -4.56 16.25
C VAL A 56 5.31 -5.34 15.61
N TYR A 57 4.49 -4.65 14.82
CA TYR A 57 3.36 -5.30 14.14
C TYR A 57 3.81 -6.38 13.17
N THR A 58 4.91 -6.13 12.45
CA THR A 58 5.54 -7.09 11.53
C THR A 58 5.81 -8.42 12.23
N VAL A 59 6.47 -8.36 13.39
CA VAL A 59 6.80 -9.56 14.16
C VAL A 59 5.53 -10.26 14.68
N SER A 60 4.59 -9.50 15.24
CA SER A 60 3.32 -10.06 15.75
C SER A 60 2.49 -10.72 14.65
N ALA A 61 2.39 -10.09 13.48
CA ALA A 61 1.64 -10.60 12.34
C ALA A 61 2.29 -11.84 11.73
N TYR A 62 3.63 -11.92 11.68
CA TYR A 62 4.32 -13.13 11.25
C TYR A 62 4.01 -14.30 12.18
N PHE A 63 4.22 -14.15 13.48
CA PHE A 63 3.94 -15.24 14.44
C PHE A 63 2.46 -15.63 14.45
N GLY A 64 1.54 -14.66 14.44
CA GLY A 64 0.10 -14.93 14.41
C GLY A 64 -0.32 -15.75 13.18
N ARG A 65 0.25 -15.47 12.00
CA ARG A 65 0.00 -16.24 10.79
C ARG A 65 0.55 -17.66 10.88
N ILE A 66 1.77 -17.83 11.37
CA ILE A 66 2.37 -19.16 11.51
C ILE A 66 1.56 -20.01 12.49
N VAL A 67 1.02 -19.44 13.58
CA VAL A 67 0.12 -20.17 14.49
C VAL A 67 -1.14 -20.67 13.74
N GLY A 68 -1.78 -19.83 12.93
CA GLY A 68 -2.94 -20.23 12.13
C GLY A 68 -2.63 -21.31 11.09
N GLN A 69 -1.47 -21.20 10.42
CA GLN A 69 -1.00 -22.17 9.44
C GLN A 69 -0.49 -23.47 10.08
N SER A 70 0.06 -23.40 11.29
CA SER A 70 0.55 -24.56 12.04
C SER A 70 -0.57 -25.57 12.30
N LYS A 71 -1.76 -25.09 12.67
CA LYS A 71 -2.93 -25.94 12.92
C LYS A 71 -3.42 -26.70 11.69
N SER A 72 -3.31 -26.10 10.49
CA SER A 72 -3.87 -26.67 9.26
C SER A 72 -2.83 -27.37 8.37
N PHE A 73 -1.56 -26.97 8.48
CA PHE A 73 -0.50 -27.34 7.53
C PHE A 73 0.83 -27.72 8.20
N GLY A 74 0.92 -27.71 9.53
CA GLY A 74 2.16 -28.04 10.24
C GLY A 74 3.31 -27.06 9.99
N GLN A 75 3.00 -25.84 9.57
CA GLN A 75 3.98 -24.79 9.25
C GLN A 75 4.83 -24.46 10.49
N PRO A 76 6.16 -24.69 10.45
CA PRO A 76 7.05 -24.37 11.57
C PRO A 76 7.40 -22.87 11.59
N VAL A 77 7.81 -22.39 12.76
CA VAL A 77 8.36 -21.06 12.93
C VAL A 77 9.83 -21.05 12.52
N TYR A 78 10.15 -20.33 11.45
CA TYR A 78 11.52 -20.06 11.03
C TYR A 78 12.01 -18.75 11.66
N LEU A 79 12.83 -18.84 12.71
CA LEU A 79 13.39 -17.66 13.41
C LEU A 79 14.49 -16.97 12.58
N ASP A 80 15.23 -17.73 11.78
CA ASP A 80 16.21 -17.21 10.82
C ASP A 80 15.54 -16.25 9.82
N VAL A 81 14.34 -16.60 9.35
CA VAL A 81 13.52 -15.75 8.48
C VAL A 81 13.12 -14.45 9.18
N VAL A 82 12.78 -14.49 10.49
CA VAL A 82 12.46 -13.27 11.25
C VAL A 82 13.66 -12.35 11.40
N ILE A 83 14.79 -12.90 11.83
CA ILE A 83 16.00 -12.12 12.14
C ILE A 83 16.55 -11.46 10.86
N THR A 84 16.55 -12.18 9.75
CA THR A 84 17.10 -11.68 8.48
C THR A 84 16.22 -10.64 7.78
N HIS A 85 14.90 -10.72 7.93
CA HIS A 85 13.97 -9.84 7.21
C HIS A 85 13.53 -8.61 8.02
N LEU A 86 13.58 -8.66 9.35
CA LEU A 86 13.06 -7.58 10.21
C LEU A 86 13.75 -6.24 9.94
N GLY A 87 15.10 -6.22 9.89
CA GLY A 87 15.87 -5.00 9.63
C GLY A 87 15.49 -4.33 8.30
N PRO A 88 15.59 -5.04 7.16
CA PRO A 88 15.15 -4.53 5.86
C PRO A 88 13.70 -4.05 5.82
N ILE A 89 12.78 -4.77 6.48
CA ILE A 89 11.36 -4.37 6.53
C ILE A 89 11.18 -3.06 7.29
N VAL A 90 11.78 -2.92 8.46
CA VAL A 90 11.71 -1.68 9.26
C VAL A 90 12.39 -0.53 8.51
N GLY A 91 13.52 -0.77 7.86
CA GLY A 91 14.22 0.23 7.04
C GLY A 91 13.38 0.71 5.86
N HIS A 92 12.74 -0.21 5.13
CA HIS A 92 11.82 0.15 4.06
C HIS A 92 10.58 0.89 4.59
N GLY A 93 10.01 0.41 5.69
CA GLY A 93 8.87 1.04 6.38
C GLY A 93 9.18 2.47 6.80
N PHE A 94 10.39 2.74 7.31
CA PHE A 94 10.84 4.10 7.64
C PHE A 94 10.80 5.01 6.42
N ILE A 95 11.36 4.58 5.28
CA ILE A 95 11.37 5.38 4.05
C ILE A 95 9.94 5.66 3.58
N ALA A 96 9.09 4.63 3.54
CA ALA A 96 7.70 4.76 3.11
C ALA A 96 6.91 5.72 4.02
N ILE A 97 7.02 5.54 5.34
CA ILE A 97 6.35 6.39 6.33
C ILE A 97 6.86 7.83 6.23
N PHE A 98 8.17 8.04 6.09
CA PHE A 98 8.76 9.36 5.93
C PHE A 98 8.21 10.07 4.67
N CYS A 99 8.18 9.38 3.53
CA CYS A 99 7.62 9.94 2.29
C CYS A 99 6.14 10.31 2.44
N MET A 100 5.34 9.47 3.08
CA MET A 100 3.91 9.76 3.31
C MET A 100 3.69 10.88 4.30
N LEU A 101 4.49 10.93 5.36
CA LEU A 101 4.45 11.99 6.34
C LEU A 101 4.84 13.34 5.73
N LEU A 102 5.88 13.36 4.89
CA LEU A 102 6.29 14.54 4.14
C LEU A 102 5.18 15.00 3.17
N ALA A 103 4.58 14.06 2.42
CA ALA A 103 3.46 14.38 1.53
C ALA A 103 2.26 14.94 2.30
N ALA A 104 1.93 14.36 3.46
CA ALA A 104 0.86 14.84 4.31
C ALA A 104 1.16 16.25 4.85
N TYR A 105 2.40 16.51 5.28
CA TYR A 105 2.84 17.83 5.72
C TYR A 105 2.72 18.88 4.62
N LEU A 106 3.16 18.57 3.40
CA LEU A 106 3.02 19.46 2.24
C LEU A 106 1.54 19.71 1.91
N ALA A 107 0.68 18.69 2.04
CA ALA A 107 -0.76 18.86 1.83
C ALA A 107 -1.40 19.77 2.89
N THR A 108 -0.99 19.68 4.16
CA THR A 108 -1.49 20.57 5.21
C THR A 108 -1.00 22.00 5.02
N THR A 109 0.28 22.18 4.66
CA THR A 109 0.93 23.51 4.68
C THR A 109 0.90 24.23 3.33
N MET A 110 1.24 23.56 2.24
CA MET A 110 1.37 24.16 0.91
C MET A 110 0.06 24.10 0.12
N LEU A 111 -0.72 23.03 0.29
CA LEU A 111 -2.02 22.89 -0.38
C LEU A 111 -3.19 23.44 0.46
N GLY A 112 -2.93 23.95 1.67
CA GLY A 112 -3.93 24.61 2.51
C GLY A 112 -5.06 23.70 2.98
N ASN A 113 -4.80 22.39 3.11
CA ASN A 113 -5.81 21.46 3.59
C ASN A 113 -6.18 21.78 5.06
N PRO A 114 -7.47 21.95 5.40
CA PRO A 114 -7.90 22.38 6.73
C PRO A 114 -7.76 21.30 7.81
N PHE A 115 -7.46 20.06 7.42
CA PHE A 115 -7.38 18.95 8.36
C PHE A 115 -6.02 18.88 9.05
N PRO A 116 -5.97 18.41 10.31
CA PRO A 116 -4.72 18.23 11.01
C PRO A 116 -3.87 17.14 10.33
N LEU A 117 -2.55 17.30 10.36
CA LEU A 117 -1.59 16.43 9.69
C LEU A 117 -1.68 14.98 10.15
N PRO A 118 -1.99 14.63 11.43
CA PRO A 118 -2.32 13.24 11.78
C PRO A 118 -3.46 12.63 10.96
N LEU A 119 -4.51 13.41 10.66
CA LEU A 119 -5.65 12.95 9.88
C LEU A 119 -5.28 12.80 8.40
N ILE A 120 -4.54 13.75 7.83
CA ILE A 120 -4.06 13.64 6.45
C ILE A 120 -3.07 12.49 6.31
N ALA A 121 -2.18 12.32 7.29
CA ALA A 121 -1.23 11.22 7.38
C ALA A 121 -1.96 9.86 7.43
N LEU A 122 -3.06 9.75 8.19
CA LEU A 122 -3.93 8.57 8.19
C LEU A 122 -4.49 8.29 6.80
N ILE A 123 -5.08 9.30 6.15
CA ILE A 123 -5.71 9.16 4.82
C ILE A 123 -4.67 8.74 3.77
N PHE A 124 -3.51 9.38 3.75
CA PHE A 124 -2.43 9.06 2.81
C PHE A 124 -1.83 7.69 3.09
N GLY A 125 -1.69 7.31 4.37
CA GLY A 125 -1.29 5.96 4.77
C GLY A 125 -2.27 4.91 4.25
N ILE A 126 -3.57 5.06 4.50
CA ILE A 126 -4.60 4.14 3.97
C ILE A 126 -4.55 4.08 2.44
N THR A 127 -4.36 5.23 1.79
CA THR A 127 -4.29 5.33 0.33
C THR A 127 -3.10 4.54 -0.22
N VAL A 128 -1.87 4.79 0.28
CA VAL A 128 -0.69 4.03 -0.15
C VAL A 128 -0.80 2.55 0.20
N GLY A 129 -1.36 2.21 1.37
CA GLY A 129 -1.60 0.81 1.72
C GLY A 129 -2.61 0.15 0.78
N ALA A 130 -3.70 0.81 0.41
CA ALA A 130 -4.67 0.28 -0.57
C ALA A 130 -4.08 0.13 -1.97
N ILE A 131 -3.25 1.07 -2.41
CA ILE A 131 -2.50 0.94 -3.67
C ILE A 131 -1.54 -0.24 -3.55
N GLY A 132 -0.70 -0.27 -2.50
CA GLY A 132 0.21 -1.38 -2.23
C GLY A 132 -0.50 -2.73 -2.17
N SER A 133 -1.68 -2.85 -1.58
CA SER A 133 -2.45 -4.09 -1.64
C SER A 133 -2.94 -4.40 -3.05
N SER A 134 -3.44 -3.43 -3.81
CA SER A 134 -4.07 -3.68 -5.11
C SER A 134 -3.08 -3.81 -6.29
N THR A 135 -2.14 -2.88 -6.43
CA THR A 135 -1.05 -2.95 -7.41
C THR A 135 -0.02 -3.95 -6.97
N GLY A 136 0.28 -3.95 -5.67
CA GLY A 136 1.23 -4.86 -5.10
C GLY A 136 0.68 -6.26 -5.07
N ASP A 137 -0.56 -6.64 -4.74
CA ASP A 137 -0.89 -8.10 -4.74
C ASP A 137 -0.61 -8.81 -6.06
N VAL A 138 -0.87 -8.16 -7.20
CA VAL A 138 -0.55 -8.71 -8.53
C VAL A 138 0.96 -8.80 -8.76
N HIS A 139 1.74 -7.82 -8.27
CA HIS A 139 3.20 -7.74 -8.47
C HIS A 139 4.03 -8.25 -7.28
N TYR A 140 3.43 -8.49 -6.11
CA TYR A 140 3.97 -8.97 -4.82
C TYR A 140 4.24 -10.47 -4.89
N GLY A 141 4.05 -11.04 -6.07
CA GLY A 141 4.19 -12.44 -6.31
C GLY A 141 2.90 -13.20 -6.09
N ALA A 142 1.69 -12.64 -5.93
CA ALA A 142 0.49 -13.50 -5.91
C ALA A 142 0.35 -14.28 -7.22
N GLU A 143 0.68 -13.64 -8.34
CA GLU A 143 0.82 -14.28 -9.66
C GLU A 143 1.96 -15.32 -9.74
N ARG A 144 2.84 -15.38 -8.75
CA ARG A 144 3.90 -16.39 -8.59
C ARG A 144 3.65 -17.40 -7.47
N GLU A 145 2.97 -17.00 -6.41
CA GLU A 145 2.66 -17.79 -5.21
C GLU A 145 1.44 -18.67 -5.46
N TYR A 146 0.56 -18.30 -6.39
CA TYR A 146 -0.72 -18.98 -6.61
C TYR A 146 -0.91 -19.45 -8.05
N GLN A 147 0.17 -19.77 -8.76
CA GLN A 147 0.16 -20.25 -10.16
C GLN A 147 -0.64 -21.54 -10.38
N LYS A 148 -0.94 -22.28 -9.31
CA LYS A 148 -1.83 -23.44 -9.31
C LYS A 148 -3.32 -23.12 -9.51
N TYR A 149 -3.71 -21.86 -9.26
CA TYR A 149 -5.07 -21.37 -9.50
C TYR A 149 -5.14 -20.74 -10.90
N PRO A 150 -6.33 -20.61 -11.50
CA PRO A 150 -6.46 -20.03 -12.84
C PRO A 150 -5.85 -18.63 -12.98
N PHE A 151 -5.85 -17.87 -11.88
CA PHE A 151 -5.25 -16.54 -11.73
C PHE A 151 -4.63 -16.44 -10.32
N GLY A 152 -3.54 -15.67 -10.17
CA GLY A 152 -2.85 -15.56 -8.88
C GLY A 152 -3.41 -14.49 -7.96
N GLY A 153 -4.13 -13.49 -8.51
CA GLY A 153 -4.91 -12.53 -7.74
C GLY A 153 -6.24 -13.09 -7.23
N GLY A 154 -6.68 -12.64 -6.03
CA GLY A 154 -8.02 -12.91 -5.51
C GLY A 154 -8.25 -14.30 -4.90
N VAL A 155 -7.18 -14.97 -4.45
CA VAL A 155 -7.26 -16.31 -3.84
C VAL A 155 -7.97 -16.25 -2.47
N PRO A 156 -8.95 -17.14 -2.19
CA PRO A 156 -9.63 -17.19 -0.90
C PRO A 156 -8.66 -17.36 0.28
N VAL A 157 -9.01 -16.76 1.43
CA VAL A 157 -8.18 -16.82 2.66
C VAL A 157 -7.85 -18.25 3.07
N ALA A 158 -8.78 -19.18 2.90
CA ALA A 158 -8.57 -20.62 3.17
C ALA A 158 -7.40 -21.23 2.38
N ASN A 159 -7.08 -20.65 1.22
CA ASN A 159 -6.07 -21.13 0.29
C ASN A 159 -4.76 -20.33 0.37
N GLN A 160 -4.65 -19.33 1.24
CA GLN A 160 -3.43 -18.52 1.38
C GLN A 160 -2.21 -19.29 1.88
N GLY A 161 -2.39 -20.43 2.56
CA GLY A 161 -1.30 -21.33 2.94
C GLY A 161 -0.87 -22.29 1.83
N ASP A 162 -1.60 -22.30 0.72
CA ASP A 162 -1.31 -23.15 -0.44
C ASP A 162 -0.46 -22.40 -1.46
N ILE A 163 0.72 -21.96 -1.01
CA ILE A 163 1.70 -21.25 -1.84
C ILE A 163 2.42 -22.25 -2.74
N ASP A 164 2.72 -21.86 -3.97
CA ASP A 164 3.57 -22.61 -4.88
C ASP A 164 5.04 -22.45 -4.49
N ILE A 165 5.66 -23.60 -4.21
CA ILE A 165 7.05 -23.70 -3.75
C ILE A 165 7.98 -24.17 -4.85
N LYS A 166 7.46 -24.51 -6.04
CA LYS A 166 8.26 -24.93 -7.19
C LYS A 166 8.41 -23.77 -8.17
N ALA A 167 9.62 -23.56 -8.64
CA ALA A 167 9.95 -22.64 -9.71
C ALA A 167 10.28 -23.42 -10.99
N GLU A 168 10.57 -22.68 -12.06
CA GLU A 168 10.95 -23.18 -13.37
C GLU A 168 12.21 -24.07 -13.33
N VAL A 169 13.10 -23.86 -12.35
CA VAL A 169 14.39 -24.56 -12.21
C VAL A 169 14.72 -25.00 -10.77
N GLY A 170 13.73 -25.13 -9.88
CA GLY A 170 14.00 -25.59 -8.50
C GLY A 170 12.95 -25.21 -7.46
N ILE A 171 13.38 -25.06 -6.21
CA ILE A 171 12.53 -24.59 -5.10
C ILE A 171 12.53 -23.05 -5.10
N ARG A 172 11.34 -22.45 -5.11
CA ARG A 172 11.15 -21.00 -5.06
C ARG A 172 11.28 -20.48 -3.63
N ASN A 173 11.98 -19.37 -3.45
CA ASN A 173 12.06 -18.69 -2.16
C ASN A 173 11.42 -17.29 -2.20
N GLY A 174 11.31 -16.65 -1.03
CA GLY A 174 10.73 -15.31 -0.90
C GLY A 174 11.50 -14.22 -1.64
N MET A 175 12.81 -14.38 -1.88
CA MET A 175 13.60 -13.40 -2.63
C MET A 175 13.29 -13.44 -4.12
N ASP A 176 13.05 -14.62 -4.69
CA ASP A 176 12.71 -14.77 -6.11
C ASP A 176 11.37 -14.10 -6.45
N SER A 177 10.39 -14.26 -5.56
CA SER A 177 9.12 -13.54 -5.65
C SER A 177 9.33 -12.05 -5.42
N SER A 178 10.01 -11.67 -4.31
CA SER A 178 10.24 -10.26 -3.93
C SER A 178 11.02 -9.43 -4.95
N TYR A 179 11.92 -10.04 -5.73
CA TYR A 179 12.67 -9.35 -6.77
C TYR A 179 11.77 -8.85 -7.91
N PHE A 180 10.76 -9.64 -8.30
CA PHE A 180 9.76 -9.21 -9.26
C PHE A 180 8.92 -8.05 -8.70
N CYS A 181 8.59 -8.12 -7.41
CA CYS A 181 7.81 -7.10 -6.68
C CYS A 181 8.54 -5.76 -6.59
N SER A 182 9.82 -5.78 -6.25
CA SER A 182 10.61 -4.56 -6.06
C SER A 182 10.88 -3.84 -7.38
N LYS A 183 11.04 -4.59 -8.49
CA LYS A 183 11.33 -4.01 -9.81
C LYS A 183 10.11 -3.35 -10.47
N LEU A 184 8.92 -3.92 -10.29
CA LEU A 184 7.71 -3.45 -10.98
C LEU A 184 6.65 -2.91 -10.02
N GLY A 185 6.36 -3.63 -8.93
CA GLY A 185 5.33 -3.25 -7.97
C GLY A 185 5.62 -1.93 -7.26
N GLY A 186 6.84 -1.75 -6.75
CA GLY A 186 7.25 -0.51 -6.05
C GLY A 186 7.06 0.77 -6.90
N PRO A 187 7.67 0.86 -8.10
CA PRO A 187 7.49 2.01 -8.98
C PRO A 187 6.04 2.26 -9.39
N LEU A 188 5.27 1.19 -9.67
CA LEU A 188 3.86 1.32 -10.03
C LEU A 188 3.00 1.84 -8.88
N THR A 189 3.28 1.44 -7.63
CA THR A 189 2.62 1.97 -6.43
C THR A 189 2.88 3.48 -6.29
N GLY A 190 4.14 3.90 -6.43
CA GLY A 190 4.50 5.33 -6.39
C GLY A 190 3.86 6.15 -7.50
N LEU A 191 3.86 5.62 -8.73
CA LEU A 191 3.20 6.26 -9.88
C LEU A 191 1.70 6.39 -9.67
N THR A 192 1.04 5.34 -9.16
CA THR A 192 -0.39 5.35 -8.88
C THR A 192 -0.74 6.37 -7.80
N PHE A 193 0.05 6.43 -6.72
CA PHE A 193 -0.13 7.44 -5.68
C PHE A 193 0.02 8.86 -6.23
N GLY A 194 1.09 9.11 -7.02
CA GLY A 194 1.31 10.39 -7.68
C GLY A 194 0.17 10.79 -8.62
N LEU A 195 -0.36 9.85 -9.39
CA LEU A 195 -1.53 10.07 -10.25
C LEU A 195 -2.79 10.41 -9.44
N ILE A 196 -3.02 9.76 -8.30
CA ILE A 196 -4.16 10.08 -7.43
C ILE A 196 -4.05 11.51 -6.89
N VAL A 197 -2.88 11.90 -6.38
CA VAL A 197 -2.65 13.27 -5.89
C VAL A 197 -2.81 14.28 -7.03
N PHE A 198 -2.29 13.98 -8.23
CA PHE A 198 -2.41 14.84 -9.40
C PHE A 198 -3.86 15.00 -9.86
N LEU A 199 -4.61 13.90 -9.98
CA LEU A 199 -6.01 13.90 -10.41
C LEU A 199 -6.92 14.57 -9.37
N ASP A 200 -6.64 14.40 -8.07
CA ASP A 200 -7.34 15.11 -7.00
C ASP A 200 -7.07 16.62 -7.03
N GLY A 201 -5.82 17.02 -7.31
CA GLY A 201 -5.49 18.42 -7.58
C GLY A 201 -6.25 18.98 -8.79
N TRP A 202 -6.34 18.21 -9.88
CA TRP A 202 -7.09 18.61 -11.08
C TRP A 202 -8.59 18.74 -10.81
N ARG A 203 -9.17 17.82 -10.02
CA ARG A 203 -10.55 17.87 -9.55
C ARG A 203 -10.83 19.19 -8.81
N GLY A 204 -9.96 19.58 -7.87
CA GLY A 204 -10.08 20.83 -7.13
C GLY A 204 -9.96 22.08 -8.01
N LEU A 205 -8.98 22.08 -8.92
CA LEU A 205 -8.73 23.19 -9.84
C LEU A 205 -9.90 23.41 -10.82
N VAL A 206 -10.38 22.35 -11.46
CA VAL A 206 -11.52 22.42 -12.39
C VAL A 206 -12.79 22.86 -11.67
N GLY A 207 -13.05 22.35 -10.47
CA GLY A 207 -14.19 22.79 -9.64
C GLY A 207 -14.15 24.29 -9.33
N THR A 208 -12.96 24.81 -9.04
CA THR A 208 -12.77 26.25 -8.76
C THR A 208 -12.94 27.10 -10.02
N LEU A 209 -12.33 26.70 -11.14
CA LEU A 209 -12.40 27.43 -12.40
C LEU A 209 -13.83 27.49 -12.95
N LEU A 210 -14.51 26.34 -13.06
CA LEU A 210 -15.88 26.29 -13.57
C LEU A 210 -16.87 26.97 -12.62
N GLY A 211 -16.69 26.83 -11.31
CA GLY A 211 -17.53 27.55 -10.36
C GLY A 211 -17.30 29.06 -10.36
N ASN A 212 -16.09 29.54 -10.68
CA ASN A 212 -15.82 30.97 -10.88
C ASN A 212 -16.51 31.52 -12.14
N VAL A 213 -16.56 30.75 -13.24
CA VAL A 213 -17.27 31.14 -14.47
C VAL A 213 -18.77 31.36 -14.21
N ILE A 214 -19.36 30.54 -13.34
CA ILE A 214 -20.80 30.58 -13.03
C ILE A 214 -21.09 31.53 -11.85
N GLN A 215 -20.08 32.22 -11.31
CA GLN A 215 -20.17 33.03 -10.07
C GLN A 215 -20.80 32.25 -8.90
N GLY A 216 -20.56 30.93 -8.85
CA GLY A 216 -21.13 30.05 -7.84
C GLY A 216 -20.44 30.22 -6.49
N ASP A 217 -21.21 30.15 -5.42
CA ASP A 217 -20.72 30.10 -4.04
C ASP A 217 -19.84 28.87 -3.77
N VAL A 218 -19.18 28.84 -2.60
CA VAL A 218 -18.31 27.73 -2.15
C VAL A 218 -18.99 26.36 -2.29
N ILE A 219 -20.30 26.30 -2.04
CA ILE A 219 -21.11 25.08 -2.17
C ILE A 219 -21.15 24.61 -3.62
N VAL A 220 -21.39 25.50 -4.58
CA VAL A 220 -21.47 25.18 -6.02
C VAL A 220 -20.11 24.70 -6.53
N LYS A 221 -19.01 25.38 -6.15
CA LYS A 221 -17.63 24.95 -6.48
C LYS A 221 -17.34 23.53 -5.98
N SER A 222 -17.77 23.23 -4.75
CA SER A 222 -17.58 21.90 -4.13
C SER A 222 -18.39 20.81 -4.86
N ILE A 223 -19.63 21.10 -5.25
CA ILE A 223 -20.47 20.16 -6.01
C ILE A 223 -19.82 19.84 -7.36
N ILE A 224 -19.36 20.87 -8.10
CA ILE A 224 -18.69 20.66 -9.39
C ILE A 224 -17.43 19.80 -9.19
N ALA A 225 -16.62 20.08 -8.17
CA ALA A 225 -15.44 19.29 -7.85
C ALA A 225 -15.81 17.82 -7.55
N ILE A 226 -16.90 17.55 -6.82
CA ILE A 226 -17.36 16.18 -6.56
C ILE A 226 -17.76 15.48 -7.86
N VAL A 227 -18.53 16.14 -8.73
CA VAL A 227 -18.98 15.58 -10.01
C VAL A 227 -17.78 15.23 -10.91
N VAL A 228 -16.79 16.12 -11.01
CA VAL A 228 -15.55 15.87 -11.75
C VAL A 228 -14.80 14.66 -11.16
N GLY A 229 -14.74 14.56 -9.83
CA GLY A 229 -14.14 13.41 -9.15
C GLY A 229 -14.83 12.08 -9.50
N VAL A 230 -16.17 12.05 -9.48
CA VAL A 230 -16.96 10.86 -9.85
C VAL A 230 -16.72 10.48 -11.31
N ILE A 231 -16.62 11.44 -12.22
CA ILE A 231 -16.31 11.19 -13.64
C ILE A 231 -14.93 10.55 -13.78
N ILE A 232 -13.91 11.10 -13.12
CA ILE A 232 -12.53 10.56 -13.16
C ILE A 232 -12.50 9.10 -12.66
N VAL A 233 -13.16 8.83 -11.52
CA VAL A 233 -13.25 7.48 -10.94
C VAL A 233 -13.99 6.53 -11.88
N THR A 234 -15.08 6.97 -12.50
CA THR A 234 -15.88 6.14 -13.41
C THR A 234 -15.08 5.78 -14.66
N ILE A 235 -14.37 6.74 -15.25
CA ILE A 235 -13.52 6.51 -16.43
C ILE A 235 -12.40 5.53 -16.10
N THR A 236 -11.68 5.74 -15.00
CA THR A 236 -10.58 4.84 -14.60
C THR A 236 -11.07 3.44 -14.25
N ALA A 237 -12.23 3.30 -13.58
CA ALA A 237 -12.85 2.00 -13.34
C ALA A 237 -13.23 1.26 -14.64
N CYS A 238 -13.80 1.97 -15.62
CA CYS A 238 -14.12 1.40 -16.93
C CYS A 238 -12.85 0.97 -17.68
N LEU A 239 -11.82 1.81 -17.72
CA LEU A 239 -10.54 1.49 -18.35
C LEU A 239 -9.90 0.25 -17.69
N ASN A 240 -9.91 0.17 -16.36
CA ASN A 240 -9.41 -1.00 -15.64
C ASN A 240 -10.14 -2.28 -16.07
N ARG A 241 -11.48 -2.24 -16.17
CA ARG A 241 -12.27 -3.40 -16.60
C ARG A 241 -11.97 -3.80 -18.05
N LEU A 242 -11.79 -2.84 -18.95
CA LEU A 242 -11.43 -3.10 -20.35
C LEU A 242 -10.06 -3.79 -20.45
N VAL A 243 -9.07 -3.29 -19.71
CA VAL A 243 -7.72 -3.86 -19.67
C VAL A 243 -7.75 -5.28 -19.07
N GLU A 244 -8.48 -5.48 -17.98
CA GLU A 244 -8.63 -6.79 -17.33
C GLU A 244 -9.24 -7.82 -18.30
N VAL A 245 -10.35 -7.48 -18.96
CA VAL A 245 -11.02 -8.38 -19.91
C VAL A 245 -10.12 -8.68 -21.11
N TYR A 246 -9.41 -7.66 -21.63
CA TYR A 246 -8.45 -7.85 -22.70
C TYR A 246 -7.30 -8.80 -22.29
N ALA A 247 -6.71 -8.57 -21.11
CA ALA A 247 -5.62 -9.41 -20.59
C ALA A 247 -6.07 -10.86 -20.40
N ARG A 248 -7.23 -11.08 -19.78
CA ARG A 248 -7.79 -12.44 -19.59
C ARG A 248 -8.05 -13.15 -20.93
N LYS A 249 -8.56 -12.44 -21.95
CA LYS A 249 -8.79 -13.01 -23.29
C LYS A 249 -7.50 -13.32 -24.04
N LYS A 250 -6.47 -12.48 -23.89
CA LYS A 250 -5.22 -12.60 -24.64
C LYS A 250 -4.28 -13.65 -24.06
N TYR A 251 -4.15 -13.69 -22.73
CA TYR A 251 -3.16 -14.53 -22.04
C TYR A 251 -3.77 -15.82 -21.47
N GLY A 252 -5.08 -15.87 -21.27
CA GLY A 252 -5.76 -17.04 -20.72
C GLY A 252 -5.43 -17.31 -19.24
N PRO A 253 -5.99 -18.37 -18.65
CA PRO A 253 -5.64 -18.81 -17.31
C PRO A 253 -4.25 -19.47 -17.28
N TYR A 254 -3.64 -19.54 -16.08
CA TYR A 254 -2.43 -20.35 -15.90
C TYR A 254 -2.70 -21.80 -16.28
N THR A 255 -1.86 -22.35 -17.16
CA THR A 255 -1.92 -23.75 -17.56
C THR A 255 -1.24 -24.61 -16.51
N ASN A 256 -1.84 -25.73 -16.14
CA ASN A 256 -1.24 -26.71 -15.23
C ASN A 256 0.19 -27.06 -15.67
N ARG A 257 1.16 -26.76 -14.81
CA ARG A 257 2.51 -27.30 -14.84
C ARG A 257 2.77 -28.05 -13.55
#